data_AF-A0A8T4WUL8-F1
#
_entry.id   AF-A0A8T4WUL8-F1
#
_cell.length_a   1.000
_cell.length_b   1.000
_cell.length_c   1.000
_cell.angle_alpha   90.00
_cell.angle_beta   90.00
_cell.angle_gamma   90.00
#
_symmetry.space_group_name_H-M   'P 1'
#
loop_
_entity.id
_entity.type
_entity.pdbx_description
1 polymer ?
#
loop_
_entity_poly.entity_id
_entity_poly.type
_entity_poly.pdbx_seq_one_letter_code
_entity_poly.pdbx_strand_id
1 'polypeptide(L)'
;FNELIEKEWGELKEAVGEDEKIKYWDYIYQEEFTKTVRRAWLVSFLVSYGYATLEINPLEEEIIIKPREERKTPEEEKSASIPISISYSDWRERRSQSA
;
A
#
# COMPACT_ATOMS: atom_id res chain seq x y z
N PHE A 1 -15.20 10.82 2.78
CA PHE A 1 -14.27 9.69 3.03
C PHE A 1 -14.06 8.86 1.77
N ASN A 2 -15.11 8.38 1.09
CA ASN A 2 -14.96 7.63 -0.17
C ASN A 2 -14.13 8.36 -1.24
N GLU A 3 -14.35 9.67 -1.43
CA GLU A 3 -13.56 10.50 -2.34
C GLU A 3 -12.05 10.47 -2.04
N LEU A 4 -11.66 10.37 -0.75
CA LEU A 4 -10.26 10.28 -0.35
C LEU A 4 -9.65 8.92 -0.76
N ILE A 5 -10.43 7.84 -0.63
CA ILE A 5 -10.01 6.49 -1.03
C ILE A 5 -9.92 6.40 -2.55
N GLU A 6 -10.90 6.95 -3.28
CA GLU A 6 -10.88 6.98 -4.75
C GLU A 6 -9.73 7.81 -5.29
N LYS A 7 -9.42 8.94 -4.64
CA LYS A 7 -8.24 9.73 -4.96
C LYS A 7 -6.96 8.93 -4.76
N GLU A 8 -6.78 8.28 -3.60
CA GLU A 8 -5.60 7.45 -3.33
C GLU A 8 -5.49 6.27 -4.31
N TRP A 9 -6.63 5.69 -4.72
CA TRP A 9 -6.64 4.64 -5.74
C TRP A 9 -6.16 5.13 -7.10
N GLY A 10 -6.53 6.36 -7.48
CA GLY A 10 -6.01 7.05 -8.65
C GLY A 10 -4.50 7.27 -8.56
N GLU A 11 -4.03 7.82 -7.44
CA GLU A 11 -2.58 8.02 -7.20
C GLU A 11 -1.80 6.69 -7.25
N LEU A 12 -2.36 5.60 -6.73
CA LEU A 12 -1.76 4.27 -6.81
C LEU A 12 -1.68 3.75 -8.25
N LYS A 13 -2.75 3.92 -9.04
CA LYS A 13 -2.76 3.55 -10.47
C LYS A 13 -1.72 4.32 -11.27
N GLU A 14 -1.59 5.63 -11.01
CA GLU A 14 -0.57 6.47 -11.63
C GLU A 14 0.84 6.03 -11.21
N ALA A 15 1.05 5.69 -9.94
CA ALA A 15 2.35 5.27 -9.42
C ALA A 15 2.82 3.91 -9.98
N VAL A 16 1.92 2.96 -10.23
CA VAL A 16 2.30 1.66 -10.82
C VAL A 16 2.53 1.73 -12.33
N GLY A 17 1.91 2.69 -13.03
CA GLY A 17 2.04 2.83 -14.48
C GLY A 17 1.81 1.51 -15.24
N GLU A 18 2.72 1.18 -16.14
CA GLU A 18 2.68 -0.05 -16.95
C GLU A 18 3.12 -1.32 -16.18
N ASP A 19 3.80 -1.18 -15.04
CA ASP A 19 4.28 -2.32 -14.24
C ASP A 19 3.13 -3.01 -13.47
N GLU A 20 1.97 -2.34 -13.37
CA GLU A 20 0.73 -2.78 -12.69
C GLU A 20 0.87 -3.11 -11.19
N LYS A 21 2.09 -3.00 -10.64
CA LYS A 21 2.42 -3.34 -9.26
C LYS A 21 3.60 -2.49 -8.77
N ILE A 22 3.67 -2.30 -7.47
CA ILE A 22 4.78 -1.59 -6.81
C ILE A 22 5.04 -2.22 -5.45
N LYS A 23 6.27 -2.15 -4.94
CA LYS A 23 6.55 -2.59 -3.57
C LYS A 23 5.80 -1.67 -2.60
N TYR A 24 5.24 -2.27 -1.55
CA TYR A 24 4.45 -1.57 -0.55
C TYR A 24 5.20 -0.37 0.03
N TRP A 25 6.45 -0.57 0.45
CA TRP A 25 7.28 0.50 1.01
C TRP A 25 7.63 1.60 0.01
N ASP A 26 7.85 1.25 -1.25
CA ASP A 26 8.13 2.23 -2.32
C ASP A 26 6.92 3.13 -2.57
N TYR A 27 5.70 2.61 -2.38
CA TYR A 27 4.48 3.39 -2.50
C TYR A 27 4.18 4.25 -1.26
N ILE A 28 4.25 3.65 -0.06
CA ILE A 28 3.82 4.34 1.17
C ILE A 28 4.83 5.36 1.69
N TYR A 29 6.11 5.20 1.36
CA TYR A 29 7.19 6.06 1.86
C TYR A 29 6.99 7.52 1.46
N GLN A 30 7.22 8.42 2.42
CA GLN A 30 7.18 9.87 2.25
C GLN A 30 8.30 10.51 3.10
N GLU A 31 8.73 11.72 2.73
CA GLU A 31 9.77 12.46 3.46
C GLU A 31 9.41 12.83 4.91
N GLU A 32 8.13 12.76 5.26
CA GLU A 32 7.65 12.91 6.64
C GLU A 32 7.05 11.58 7.11
N PHE A 33 7.46 11.14 8.29
CA PHE A 33 6.96 9.90 8.89
C PHE A 33 5.43 9.88 9.02
N THR A 34 4.83 11.01 9.43
CA THR A 34 3.37 11.14 9.57
C THR A 34 2.65 10.96 8.25
N LYS A 35 3.21 11.44 7.13
CA LYS A 35 2.68 11.23 5.78
C LYS A 35 2.81 9.76 5.35
N THR A 36 3.92 9.11 5.71
CA THR A 36 4.12 7.66 5.47
C THR A 36 3.05 6.84 6.18
N VAL A 37 2.83 7.09 7.49
CA VAL A 37 1.80 6.41 8.28
C VAL A 37 0.40 6.69 7.72
N ARG A 38 0.11 7.93 7.31
CA ARG A 38 -1.17 8.28 6.69
C ARG A 38 -1.40 7.51 5.39
N ARG A 39 -0.40 7.40 4.53
CA ARG A 39 -0.52 6.64 3.27
C ARG A 39 -0.69 5.15 3.53
N ALA A 40 0.09 4.57 4.46
CA ALA A 40 -0.09 3.18 4.90
C ALA A 40 -1.51 2.90 5.42
N TRP A 41 -2.08 3.84 6.18
CA TRP A 41 -3.45 3.78 6.66
C TRP A 41 -4.47 3.80 5.51
N LEU A 42 -4.32 4.68 4.51
CA LEU A 42 -5.21 4.70 3.34
C LEU A 42 -5.13 3.41 2.51
N VAL A 43 -3.92 2.87 2.33
CA VAL A 43 -3.70 1.59 1.65
C VAL A 43 -4.45 0.46 2.34
N SER A 44 -4.50 0.43 3.68
CA SER A 44 -5.27 -0.57 4.41
C SER A 44 -6.75 -0.57 4.01
N PHE A 45 -7.33 0.61 3.73
CA PHE A 45 -8.70 0.73 3.23
C PHE A 45 -8.82 0.34 1.76
N LEU A 46 -7.84 0.69 0.91
CA LEU A 46 -7.84 0.25 -0.49
C LEU A 46 -7.91 -1.28 -0.58
N VAL A 47 -7.12 -1.97 0.25
CA VAL A 47 -7.12 -3.44 0.30
C VAL A 47 -8.43 -3.95 0.89
N SER A 48 -8.83 -3.44 2.06
CA SER A 48 -10.03 -3.90 2.78
C SER A 48 -11.33 -3.68 2.01
N TYR A 49 -11.41 -2.64 1.18
CA TYR A 49 -12.59 -2.35 0.35
C TYR A 49 -12.49 -2.87 -1.08
N GLY A 50 -11.39 -3.56 -1.38
CA GLY A 50 -11.16 -4.27 -2.64
C GLY A 50 -10.87 -3.38 -3.84
N TYR A 51 -10.28 -2.20 -3.61
CA TYR A 51 -9.66 -1.37 -4.64
C TYR A 51 -8.25 -1.86 -5.01
N ALA A 52 -7.57 -2.53 -4.08
CA ALA A 52 -6.23 -3.08 -4.28
C ALA A 52 -6.12 -4.48 -3.66
N THR A 53 -5.03 -5.18 -3.97
CA THR A 53 -4.66 -6.44 -3.33
C THR A 53 -3.18 -6.43 -2.95
N LEU A 54 -2.80 -7.30 -2.01
CA LEU A 54 -1.43 -7.48 -1.57
C LEU A 54 -0.95 -8.87 -1.97
N GLU A 55 0.26 -8.92 -2.52
CA GLU A 55 1.03 -10.15 -2.69
C GLU A 55 2.14 -10.12 -1.64
N ILE A 56 2.13 -11.08 -0.71
CA ILE A 56 3.09 -11.15 0.39
C ILE A 56 3.96 -12.38 0.15
N ASN A 57 5.27 -12.17 0.06
CA ASN A 57 6.26 -13.23 0.04
C ASN A 57 7.05 -13.19 1.37
N PRO A 58 6.69 -14.04 2.35
CA PRO A 58 7.32 -14.00 3.68
C PRO A 58 8.80 -14.36 3.68
N LEU A 59 9.26 -15.15 2.70
CA LEU A 59 10.66 -15.59 2.62
C LEU A 59 11.60 -14.47 2.14
N GLU A 60 11.10 -13.61 1.26
CA GLU A 60 11.83 -12.46 0.69
C GLU A 60 11.53 -11.16 1.45
N GLU A 61 10.73 -11.22 2.52
CA GLU A 61 10.21 -10.06 3.27
C GLU A 61 9.59 -8.98 2.36
N GLU A 62 9.04 -9.42 1.22
CA GLU A 62 8.54 -8.53 0.18
C GLU A 62 7.01 -8.48 0.21
N ILE A 63 6.49 -7.25 0.22
CA ILE A 63 5.06 -6.97 0.10
C ILE A 63 4.88 -6.12 -1.15
N ILE A 64 4.07 -6.60 -2.08
CA ILE A 64 3.71 -5.92 -3.31
C ILE A 64 2.25 -5.48 -3.22
N ILE A 65 1.98 -4.25 -3.62
CA ILE A 65 0.61 -3.74 -3.79
C ILE A 65 0.26 -3.66 -5.27
N LYS A 66 -0.95 -4.10 -5.59
CA LYS A 66 -1.54 -4.07 -6.93
C LYS A 66 -2.89 -3.36 -6.90
N PRO A 67 -3.07 -2.20 -7.57
CA PRO A 67 -4.40 -1.65 -7.77
C PRO A 67 -5.21 -2.60 -8.67
N ARG A 68 -6.51 -2.70 -8.41
CA ARG A 68 -7.44 -3.32 -9.35
C ARG A 68 -7.86 -2.31 -10.40
N GLU A 69 -8.22 -2.77 -11.60
CA GLU A 69 -8.86 -1.91 -12.61
C GLU A 69 -10.22 -1.42 -12.11
N GLU A 70 -11.02 -2.35 -11.57
CA GLU A 70 -12.32 -2.09 -10.98
C GLU A 70 -12.37 -2.55 -9.52
N ARG A 71 -13.10 -1.81 -8.68
CA ARG A 71 -13.36 -2.21 -7.30
C ARG A 71 -14.14 -3.53 -7.28
N LYS A 72 -13.64 -4.52 -6.56
CA LYS A 72 -14.34 -5.78 -6.31
C LYS A 72 -14.65 -5.89 -4.83
N THR A 73 -15.90 -6.17 -4.46
CA THR A 73 -16.20 -6.49 -3.07
C THR A 73 -15.38 -7.73 -2.68
N PRO A 74 -14.57 -7.68 -1.63
CA PRO A 74 -13.87 -8.88 -1.16
C PRO A 74 -14.93 -9.93 -0.81
N GLU A 75 -14.99 -11.04 -1.55
CA GLU A 75 -15.79 -12.19 -1.14
C GLU A 75 -15.27 -12.67 0.22
N GLU A 76 -16.16 -12.98 1.15
CA GLU A 76 -15.82 -13.30 2.56
C GLU A 76 -14.83 -14.47 2.69
N GLU A 77 -14.65 -15.29 1.66
CA GLU A 77 -13.90 -16.54 1.74
C GLU A 77 -12.37 -16.43 1.61
N LYS A 78 -11.77 -15.26 1.30
CA LYS A 78 -10.29 -15.12 1.21
C LYS A 78 -9.74 -13.78 1.73
N SER A 79 -10.31 -13.21 2.79
CA SER A 79 -9.74 -12.03 3.43
C SER A 79 -8.82 -12.43 4.60
N ALA A 80 -7.54 -12.09 4.54
CA ALA A 80 -6.59 -12.24 5.64
C ALA A 80 -6.30 -10.87 6.26
N SER A 81 -6.35 -10.79 7.58
CA SER A 81 -5.95 -9.59 8.32
C SER A 81 -4.45 -9.66 8.61
N ILE A 82 -3.65 -9.02 7.77
CA ILE A 82 -2.19 -9.01 7.90
C ILE A 82 -1.74 -7.73 8.62
N PRO A 83 -1.13 -7.83 9.81
CA PRO A 83 -0.52 -6.68 10.45
C PRO A 83 0.78 -6.31 9.71
N ILE A 84 0.89 -5.05 9.29
CA ILE A 84 2.11 -4.49 8.71
C ILE A 84 2.62 -3.42 9.69
N SER A 85 3.79 -3.65 10.27
CA SER A 85 4.41 -2.70 11.20
C SER A 85 5.03 -1.53 10.44
N ILE A 86 4.73 -0.30 10.89
CA ILE A 86 5.32 0.94 10.37
C ILE A 86 6.03 1.63 11.52
N SER A 87 7.33 1.39 11.67
CA SER A 87 8.12 2.00 12.75
C SER A 87 8.91 3.22 12.26
N TYR A 88 9.21 4.14 13.18
CA TYR A 88 10.00 5.33 12.88
C TYR A 88 11.47 4.99 12.55
N SER A 89 12.02 3.91 13.15
CA SER A 89 13.36 3.41 12.82
C SER A 89 13.44 2.93 11.38
N ASP A 90 12.50 2.09 10.94
CA ASP A 90 12.50 1.54 9.56
C ASP A 90 12.35 2.66 8.53
N TRP A 91 11.47 3.62 8.82
CA TRP A 91 11.29 4.81 7.97
C TRP A 91 12.59 5.64 7.88
N ARG A 92 13.29 5.84 8.99
CA ARG A 92 14.54 6.61 9.04
C ARG A 92 15.66 5.91 8.26
N GLU A 93 15.80 4.60 8.41
CA GLU A 93 16.80 3.81 7.69
C GLU A 93 16.59 3.91 6.18
N ARG A 94 15.34 3.76 5.72
CA ARG A 94 14.98 3.94 4.30
C ARG A 94 15.29 5.33 3.78
N ARG A 95 15.05 6.38 4.58
CA ARG A 95 15.43 7.75 4.22
C ARG A 95 16.94 7.91 4.00
N SER A 96 17.76 7.23 4.81
CA SER A 96 19.22 7.30 4.68
C SER A 96 19.77 6.52 3.48
N GLN A 97 19.00 5.58 2.93
CA GLN A 97 19.36 4.79 1.75
C GLN A 97 18.92 5.45 0.43
N SER A 98 17.96 6.38 0.48
CA SER A 98 17.46 7.12 -0.68
C SER A 98 18.09 8.52 -0.86
N ALA A 99 19.10 8.87 -0.04
CA ALA A 99 19.84 10.14 -0.07
C ALA A 99 21.25 9.94 -0.60
#